data_AF-A0A6B2C8T0-F1
#
_entry.id   AF-A0A6B2C8T0-F1
#
_cell.length_a   1.000
_cell.length_b   1.000
_cell.length_c   1.000
_cell.angle_alpha   90.00
_cell.angle_beta   90.00
_cell.angle_gamma   90.00
#
_symmetry.space_group_name_H-M   'P 1'
#
loop_
_entity.id
_entity.type
_entity.pdbx_description
1 polymer ?
#
loop_
_entity_poly.entity_id
_entity_poly.type
_entity_poly.pdbx_seq_one_letter_code
_entity_poly.pdbx_strand_id
1 'polypeptide(L)'
;MAERLRERLFKVVLFGSAAKGLCDVDSDVDLLVVVERVSDDVKNIVAESVFEISIKFHESHETIEYIILSIEEYKSRGKDDPFKYEV
;
A
#
# COMPACT_ATOMS: atom_id res chain seq x y z
N MET A 1 -13.22 -6.34 1.16
CA MET A 1 -11.86 -5.86 0.82
C MET A 1 -10.78 -6.91 1.10
N ALA A 2 -10.37 -7.11 2.36
CA ALA A 2 -9.32 -8.07 2.74
C ALA A 2 -9.65 -9.53 2.35
N GLU A 3 -10.93 -9.93 2.35
CA GLU A 3 -11.33 -11.30 1.98
C GLU A 3 -11.11 -11.64 0.50
N ARG A 4 -11.32 -10.68 -0.42
CA ARG A 4 -11.13 -10.89 -1.87
C ARG A 4 -9.65 -10.99 -2.26
N LEU A 5 -8.77 -10.43 -1.43
CA LEU A 5 -7.32 -10.47 -1.60
C LEU A 5 -6.66 -11.52 -0.70
N ARG A 6 -7.38 -12.18 0.20
CA ARG A 6 -6.82 -12.93 1.33
C ARG A 6 -5.81 -14.01 0.93
N GLU A 7 -6.10 -14.77 -0.10
CA GLU A 7 -5.23 -15.86 -0.57
C GLU A 7 -4.08 -15.36 -1.46
N ARG A 8 -4.17 -14.12 -1.94
CA ARG A 8 -3.25 -13.53 -2.91
C ARG A 8 -2.36 -12.46 -2.29
N LEU A 9 -2.75 -11.94 -1.13
CA LEU A 9 -2.06 -10.90 -0.39
C LEU A 9 -0.96 -11.55 0.45
N PHE A 10 0.27 -11.16 0.16
CA PHE A 10 1.43 -11.57 0.92
C PHE A 10 1.63 -10.67 2.15
N LYS A 11 1.60 -9.34 1.94
CA LYS A 11 1.65 -8.36 3.03
C LYS A 11 1.25 -6.95 2.57
N VAL A 12 0.94 -6.09 3.54
CA VAL A 12 0.82 -4.64 3.36
C VAL A 12 1.88 -3.97 4.23
N VAL A 13 2.58 -2.98 3.70
CA VAL A 13 3.64 -2.23 4.39
C VAL A 13 3.29 -0.75 4.33
N LEU A 14 3.20 -0.10 5.48
CA LEU A 14 3.22 1.36 5.57
C LEU A 14 4.66 1.82 5.41
N PHE A 15 4.90 2.79 4.53
CA PHE A 15 6.21 3.43 4.37
C PHE A 15 6.05 4.95 4.37
N GLY A 16 7.08 5.68 3.96
CA GLY A 16 6.99 7.14 3.80
C GLY A 16 7.04 7.92 5.11
N SER A 17 6.53 9.15 5.08
CA SER A 17 6.59 10.08 6.23
C SER A 17 5.81 9.56 7.44
N ALA A 18 4.67 8.90 7.20
CA ALA A 18 3.84 8.29 8.24
C ALA A 18 4.60 7.19 9.01
N ALA A 19 5.32 6.31 8.30
CA ALA A 19 6.15 5.28 8.94
C ALA A 19 7.29 5.90 9.77
N LYS A 20 7.87 7.01 9.31
CA LYS A 20 8.99 7.72 9.98
C LYS A 20 8.56 8.60 11.16
N GLY A 21 7.25 8.69 11.45
CA GLY A 21 6.72 9.61 12.46
C GLY A 21 6.91 11.10 12.10
N LEU A 22 7.10 11.38 10.81
CA LEU A 22 7.28 12.73 10.27
C LEU A 22 6.02 13.24 9.56
N CYS A 23 4.90 12.52 9.64
CA CYS A 23 3.66 12.97 9.02
C CYS A 23 3.06 14.16 9.79
N ASP A 24 2.56 15.11 9.03
CA ASP A 24 1.69 16.18 9.48
C ASP A 24 0.25 15.92 9.01
N VAL A 25 -0.65 16.86 9.30
CA VAL A 25 -2.09 16.75 9.00
C VAL A 25 -2.40 16.79 7.50
N ASP A 26 -1.44 17.18 6.67
CA ASP A 26 -1.58 17.26 5.21
C ASP A 26 -0.78 16.15 4.50
N SER A 27 -0.20 15.22 5.27
CA SER A 27 0.65 14.16 4.74
C SER A 27 -0.16 13.00 4.19
N ASP A 28 0.28 12.47 3.05
CA ASP A 28 -0.28 11.27 2.45
C ASP A 28 0.16 9.99 3.19
N VAL A 29 -0.67 8.96 3.10
CA VAL A 29 -0.45 7.63 3.66
C VAL A 29 0.05 6.69 2.55
N ASP A 30 1.33 6.37 2.61
CA ASP A 30 2.03 5.54 1.63
C ASP A 30 1.93 4.03 1.93
N LEU A 31 1.27 3.27 1.06
CA LEU A 31 1.07 1.83 1.23
C LEU A 31 1.73 0.99 0.12
N LEU A 32 2.56 0.03 0.49
CA LEU A 32 3.01 -1.03 -0.41
C LEU A 32 2.16 -2.28 -0.18
N VAL A 33 1.45 -2.71 -1.21
CA VAL A 33 0.68 -3.94 -1.25
C VAL A 33 1.49 -5.00 -2.00
N VAL A 34 1.93 -6.04 -1.29
CA VAL A 34 2.65 -7.16 -1.89
C VAL A 34 1.70 -8.33 -2.10
N VAL A 35 1.60 -8.81 -3.32
CA VAL A 35 0.73 -9.92 -3.73
C VAL A 35 1.52 -11.04 -4.38
N GLU A 36 0.96 -12.24 -4.49
CA GLU A 36 1.61 -13.36 -5.17
C GLU A 36 1.97 -13.01 -6.62
N ARG A 37 1.01 -12.51 -7.39
CA ARG A 37 1.19 -11.99 -8.76
C ARG A 37 0.33 -10.75 -8.99
N VAL A 38 0.88 -9.78 -9.70
CA VAL A 38 0.12 -8.60 -10.15
C VAL A 38 -0.77 -9.01 -11.31
N SER A 39 -2.08 -8.74 -11.20
CA SER A 39 -3.06 -8.90 -12.26
C SER A 39 -4.01 -7.72 -12.26
N ASP A 40 -4.74 -7.50 -13.37
CA ASP A 40 -5.71 -6.40 -13.44
C ASP A 40 -6.83 -6.56 -12.41
N ASP A 41 -7.26 -7.80 -12.13
CA ASP A 41 -8.19 -8.07 -11.04
C ASP A 41 -7.67 -7.61 -9.66
N VAL A 42 -6.37 -7.85 -9.34
CA VAL A 42 -5.77 -7.33 -8.10
C VAL A 42 -5.73 -5.81 -8.09
N LYS A 43 -5.31 -5.20 -9.20
CA LYS A 43 -5.26 -3.74 -9.32
C LYS A 43 -6.64 -3.14 -9.08
N ASN A 44 -7.67 -3.71 -9.69
CA ASN A 44 -9.05 -3.26 -9.52
C ASN A 44 -9.51 -3.42 -8.07
N ILE A 45 -9.27 -4.57 -7.44
CA ILE A 45 -9.63 -4.76 -6.03
C ILE A 45 -8.94 -3.71 -5.15
N VAL A 46 -7.62 -3.51 -5.30
CA VAL A 46 -6.88 -2.52 -4.50
C VAL A 46 -7.39 -1.10 -4.76
N ALA A 47 -7.61 -0.72 -6.02
CA ALA A 47 -8.12 0.60 -6.39
C ALA A 47 -9.53 0.87 -5.84
N GLU A 48 -10.46 -0.08 -6.01
CA GLU A 48 -11.81 -0.02 -5.43
C GLU A 48 -11.74 0.22 -3.92
N SER A 49 -10.83 -0.48 -3.26
CA SER A 49 -10.68 -0.43 -1.82
C SER A 49 -10.12 0.89 -1.31
N VAL A 50 -9.10 1.41 -1.98
CA VAL A 50 -8.53 2.72 -1.65
C VAL A 50 -9.57 3.82 -1.89
N PHE A 51 -10.36 3.69 -2.95
CA PHE A 51 -11.47 4.59 -3.22
C PHE A 51 -12.56 4.52 -2.14
N GLU A 52 -12.97 3.32 -1.70
CA GLU A 52 -13.93 3.18 -0.60
C GLU A 52 -13.42 3.84 0.69
N ILE A 53 -12.13 3.70 1.01
CA ILE A 53 -11.51 4.32 2.18
C ILE A 53 -11.47 5.84 2.01
N SER A 54 -11.08 6.37 0.85
CA SER A 54 -11.02 7.82 0.63
C SER A 54 -12.40 8.48 0.75
N ILE A 55 -13.46 7.81 0.31
CA ILE A 55 -14.84 8.28 0.52
C ILE A 55 -15.21 8.24 2.01
N LYS A 56 -14.86 7.16 2.71
CA LYS A 56 -15.19 7.00 4.13
C LYS A 56 -14.49 8.03 5.02
N PHE A 57 -13.27 8.42 4.67
CA PHE A 57 -12.43 9.34 5.43
C PHE A 57 -12.21 10.68 4.70
N HIS A 58 -13.13 11.08 3.82
CA HIS A 58 -12.99 12.28 2.99
C HIS A 58 -12.78 13.59 3.78
N GLU A 59 -13.17 13.64 5.05
CA GLU A 59 -12.94 14.80 5.94
C GLU A 59 -11.52 14.83 6.54
N SER A 60 -10.75 13.75 6.43
CA SER A 60 -9.46 13.60 7.13
C SER A 60 -8.29 14.28 6.40
N HIS A 61 -8.50 14.88 5.23
CA HIS A 61 -7.48 15.54 4.37
C HIS A 61 -6.29 14.66 3.93
N GLU A 62 -6.04 13.54 4.59
CA GLU A 62 -5.05 12.52 4.26
C GLU A 62 -5.48 11.76 3.00
N THR A 63 -4.58 11.64 2.01
CA THR A 63 -4.80 10.77 0.85
C THR A 63 -4.01 9.47 1.00
N ILE A 64 -4.48 8.39 0.37
CA ILE A 64 -3.78 7.11 0.38
C ILE A 64 -3.10 6.93 -0.96
N GLU A 65 -1.78 6.98 -0.96
CA GLU A 65 -0.95 6.56 -2.08
C GLU A 65 -0.60 5.08 -1.95
N TYR A 66 -0.56 4.36 -3.06
CA TYR A 66 -0.27 2.94 -3.02
C TYR A 66 0.53 2.43 -4.21
N ILE A 67 1.35 1.42 -3.93
CA ILE A 67 2.13 0.67 -4.91
C ILE A 67 1.77 -0.81 -4.77
N ILE A 68 1.66 -1.52 -5.89
CA ILE A 68 1.41 -2.96 -5.90
C ILE A 68 2.64 -3.66 -6.48
N LEU A 69 3.19 -4.62 -5.75
CA LEU A 69 4.30 -5.47 -6.21
C LEU A 69 3.95 -6.94 -6.09
N SER A 70 4.49 -7.75 -7.01
CA SER A 70 4.54 -9.19 -6.81
C SER A 70 5.55 -9.57 -5.71
N ILE A 71 5.44 -10.79 -5.16
CA ILE A 71 6.43 -11.34 -4.22
C ILE A 71 7.83 -11.35 -4.86
N GLU A 72 7.92 -11.67 -6.14
CA GLU A 72 9.19 -11.75 -6.87
C GLU A 72 9.84 -10.36 -6.98
N GLU A 73 9.10 -9.35 -7.44
CA GLU A 73 9.56 -7.96 -7.50
C GLU A 73 9.92 -7.40 -6.12
N TYR A 74 9.13 -7.73 -5.10
CA TYR A 74 9.42 -7.32 -3.75
C TYR A 74 10.74 -7.95 -3.24
N LYS A 75 10.97 -9.23 -3.52
CA LYS A 75 12.17 -9.94 -3.07
C LYS A 75 13.42 -9.51 -3.85
N SER A 76 13.31 -9.21 -5.14
CA SER A 76 14.45 -8.82 -5.99
C SER A 76 15.01 -7.44 -5.67
N ARG A 77 14.23 -6.57 -5.02
CA ARG A 77 14.68 -5.24 -4.56
C ARG A 77 15.84 -5.32 -3.56
N GLY A 78 16.78 -4.38 -3.63
CA GLY A 78 18.00 -4.36 -2.81
C GLY A 78 17.76 -3.99 -1.33
N LYS A 79 18.83 -4.01 -0.52
CA LYS A 79 18.76 -3.58 0.89
C LYS A 79 18.52 -2.08 1.07
N ASP A 80 18.89 -1.28 0.07
CA ASP A 80 18.69 0.17 0.07
C ASP A 80 17.29 0.56 -0.47
N ASP A 81 16.40 -0.41 -0.69
CA ASP A 81 15.05 -0.13 -1.16
C ASP A 81 14.18 0.40 0.00
N PRO A 82 13.55 1.58 -0.16
CA PRO A 82 12.78 2.23 0.91
C PRO A 82 11.63 1.34 1.41
N PHE A 83 11.16 0.38 0.61
CA PHE A 83 10.08 -0.52 1.00
C PHE A 83 10.51 -1.74 1.83
N LYS A 84 11.81 -1.90 2.09
CA LYS A 84 12.34 -3.02 2.89
C LYS A 84 12.78 -2.64 4.30
N TYR A 85 13.24 -1.41 4.52
CA TYR A 85 13.90 -1.05 5.79
C TYR A 85 13.67 0.39 6.28
N GLU A 86 12.86 1.21 5.61
CA GLU A 86 12.46 2.51 6.18
C GLU A 86 11.23 2.36 7.09
N VAL A 87 11.48 1.89 8.32
CA VAL A 87 10.56 1.94 9.47
C VAL A 87 11.25 2.60 10.65
#